data_AF-A0ABD0SFQ7-F1
#
_entry.id   AF-A0ABD0SFQ7-F1
#
_cell.length_a   1.000
_cell.length_b   1.000
_cell.length_c   1.000
_cell.angle_alpha   90.00
_cell.angle_beta   90.00
_cell.angle_gamma   90.00
#
_symmetry.space_group_name_H-M   'P 1'
#
loop_
_entity.id
_entity.type
_entity.pdbx_description
1 polymer ?
#
loop_
_entity_poly.entity_id
_entity_poly.type
_entity_poly.pdbx_seq_one_letter_code
_entity_poly.pdbx_strand_id
1 'polypeptide(L)'
;MVQTIQRIISQNLPVIQTSSKPTEKEDPFSKLVGHFGKWQFIIFAAVFLVKLSSGWVQMAILFLTPNLTFRCAEFQNSTASDLFISTKDPIFNTSSLAENSSAVSQNYSLFGNRIFEENTCYAECMRYEYDTGLFENTIVSEWDLVCDRRWLASFTQMVLQLGILIGSIVFGFLSDRYGRKNTFLLSITTLIIFGFVVPFSPSYTVFTISRFFLGMATAGTMVISFVIIMETVGPRFRELLGCLFQIPFIIGHMTVPLFAYFFRSWDTYTLALAVPPLIYLGYFFVLNESPRWLVSVGRVEEATKIVTRAAEINNLPTSKIKETLTELSQDIQSRSDEPKPNYSALFHHSLRLKTACCCGIWLITGVTFFGLNQYISQTSPDPFENEGRHSVIENGLYSEVF
;
A
#
# COMPACT_ATOMS: atom_id res chain seq x y z
N MET A 1 0.30 24.83 18.63
CA MET A 1 0.06 23.55 17.91
C MET A 1 0.56 22.35 18.71
N VAL A 2 1.87 22.14 18.93
CA VAL A 2 2.38 21.01 19.75
C VAL A 2 1.85 21.02 21.19
N GLN A 3 1.89 22.16 21.88
CA GLN A 3 1.31 22.32 23.23
C GLN A 3 -0.22 22.18 23.24
N THR A 4 -0.87 22.52 22.12
CA THR A 4 -2.33 22.42 21.95
C THR A 4 -2.74 20.96 21.80
N ILE A 5 -2.01 20.19 20.98
CA ILE A 5 -2.19 18.75 20.81
C ILE A 5 -1.86 18.02 22.13
N GLN A 6 -0.80 18.39 22.84
CA GLN A 6 -0.49 17.85 24.17
C GLN A 6 -1.60 18.14 25.19
N ARG A 7 -2.20 19.33 25.18
CA ARG A 7 -3.34 19.66 26.05
C ARG A 7 -4.59 18.84 25.71
N ILE A 8 -4.92 18.73 24.43
CA ILE A 8 -6.07 17.94 23.96
C ILE A 8 -5.90 16.45 24.31
N ILE A 9 -4.68 15.91 24.19
CA ILE A 9 -4.36 14.52 24.60
C ILE A 9 -4.43 14.35 26.13
N SER A 10 -4.02 15.36 26.90
CA SER A 10 -4.06 15.29 28.37
C SER A 10 -5.47 15.42 28.97
N GLN A 11 -6.40 16.05 28.27
CA GLN A 11 -7.75 16.34 28.77
C GLN A 11 -8.78 15.27 28.39
N ASN A 12 -8.55 14.47 27.34
CA ASN A 12 -9.56 13.56 26.77
C ASN A 12 -9.25 12.06 26.91
N LEU A 13 -8.10 11.66 27.46
CA LEU A 13 -7.86 10.25 27.80
C LEU A 13 -8.35 9.98 29.22
N PRO A 14 -9.30 9.05 29.44
CA PRO A 14 -9.62 8.61 30.78
C PRO A 14 -8.37 8.00 31.41
N VAL A 15 -8.06 8.42 32.64
CA VAL A 15 -7.01 7.82 33.47
C VAL A 15 -7.42 6.38 33.74
N ILE A 16 -6.98 5.45 32.89
CA ILE A 16 -7.04 4.03 33.18
C ILE A 16 -6.05 3.82 34.34
N GLN A 17 -6.57 3.82 35.56
CA GLN A 17 -5.87 3.33 36.74
C GLN A 17 -5.61 1.83 36.54
N THR A 18 -4.53 1.49 35.84
CA THR A 18 -3.99 0.15 35.92
C THR A 18 -3.29 0.03 37.27
N SER A 19 -3.82 -0.87 38.10
CA SER A 19 -3.16 -1.54 39.21
C SER A 19 -1.64 -1.58 39.03
N SER A 20 -0.92 -1.17 40.07
CA SER A 20 0.54 -1.05 40.15
C SER A 20 1.25 -2.23 39.46
N LYS A 21 1.62 -2.04 38.19
CA LYS A 21 2.61 -2.89 37.52
C LYS A 21 3.95 -2.72 38.25
N PRO A 22 4.75 -3.79 38.36
CA PRO A 22 6.10 -3.68 38.91
C PRO A 22 6.84 -2.61 38.12
N THR A 23 7.59 -1.74 38.82
CA THR A 23 8.37 -0.63 38.25
C THR A 23 9.12 -1.08 37.00
N GLU A 24 8.52 -0.81 35.84
CA GLU A 24 9.10 -1.12 34.55
C GLU A 24 10.38 -0.29 34.46
N LYS A 25 11.54 -0.95 34.34
CA LYS A 25 12.82 -0.25 34.14
C LYS A 25 12.64 0.68 32.94
N GLU A 26 12.50 1.98 33.21
CA GLU A 26 12.32 2.99 32.17
C GLU A 26 13.44 2.85 31.14
N ASP A 27 13.03 2.72 29.88
CA ASP A 27 13.91 2.58 28.72
C ASP A 27 15.01 3.67 28.77
N PRO A 28 16.31 3.30 28.87
CA PRO A 28 17.42 4.24 28.99
C PRO A 28 17.39 5.31 27.89
N PHE A 29 16.95 4.95 26.68
CA PHE A 29 16.82 5.89 25.57
C PHE A 29 15.73 6.94 25.82
N SER A 30 14.62 6.54 26.43
CA SER A 30 13.52 7.46 26.78
C SER A 30 13.92 8.45 27.87
N LYS A 31 14.87 8.09 28.75
CA LYS A 31 15.43 9.03 29.74
C LYS A 31 16.28 10.13 29.09
N LEU A 32 17.01 9.80 28.03
CA LEU A 32 17.90 10.74 27.35
C LEU A 32 17.15 11.74 26.46
N VAL A 33 16.13 11.27 25.72
CA VAL A 33 15.44 12.09 24.70
C VAL A 33 14.01 12.46 25.10
N GLY A 34 13.52 11.96 26.23
CA GLY A 34 12.13 12.09 26.67
C GLY A 34 11.20 11.13 25.92
N HIS A 35 9.96 11.01 26.41
CA HIS A 35 8.97 10.11 25.82
C HIS A 35 8.40 10.63 24.48
N PHE A 36 8.11 11.94 24.38
CA PHE A 36 7.65 12.59 23.15
C PHE A 36 7.87 14.11 23.22
N GLY A 37 8.83 14.62 22.45
CA GLY A 37 9.19 16.03 22.36
C GLY A 37 9.11 16.59 20.93
N LYS A 38 9.66 17.79 20.73
CA LYS A 38 9.65 18.48 19.44
C LYS A 38 10.42 17.69 18.37
N TRP A 39 11.54 17.08 18.74
CA TRP A 39 12.35 16.29 17.82
C TRP A 39 11.60 15.06 17.31
N GLN A 40 10.96 14.29 18.21
CA GLN A 40 10.14 13.14 17.84
C GLN A 40 8.96 13.54 16.96
N PHE A 41 8.32 14.67 17.25
CA PHE A 41 7.22 15.19 16.42
C PHE A 41 7.68 15.54 14.99
N ILE A 42 8.85 16.16 14.83
CA ILE A 42 9.41 16.49 13.50
C ILE A 42 9.67 15.22 12.69
N ILE A 43 10.27 14.19 13.30
CA ILE A 43 10.51 12.90 12.64
C ILE A 43 9.19 12.23 12.29
N PHE A 44 8.24 12.19 13.22
CA PHE A 44 6.93 11.62 12.98
C PHE A 44 6.24 12.32 11.81
N ALA A 45 6.16 13.66 11.82
CA ALA A 45 5.52 14.44 10.76
C ALA A 45 6.20 14.26 9.40
N ALA A 46 7.53 14.15 9.36
CA ALA A 46 8.27 13.86 8.14
C ALA A 46 7.89 12.47 7.60
N VAL A 47 8.04 11.43 8.42
CA VAL A 47 7.83 10.04 7.99
C VAL A 47 6.35 9.71 7.75
N PHE A 48 5.42 10.44 8.38
CA PHE A 48 3.97 10.29 8.25
C PHE A 48 3.50 10.31 6.80
N LEU A 49 4.05 11.20 5.97
CA LEU A 49 3.60 11.38 4.58
C LEU A 49 3.89 10.16 3.70
N VAL A 50 4.92 9.38 3.98
CA VAL A 50 5.36 8.27 3.12
C VAL A 50 4.29 7.19 2.96
N LYS A 51 3.45 7.02 3.98
CA LYS A 51 2.40 6.00 3.94
C LYS A 51 1.23 6.35 3.03
N LEU A 52 1.16 7.60 2.57
CA LEU A 52 0.15 8.06 1.63
C LEU A 52 0.34 7.41 0.24
N SER A 53 1.57 7.37 -0.27
CA SER A 53 1.88 6.72 -1.55
C SER A 53 1.71 5.21 -1.52
N SER A 54 1.91 4.63 -0.34
CA SER A 54 1.64 3.23 -0.08
C SER A 54 0.16 2.87 -0.27
N GLY A 55 -0.74 3.80 0.07
CA GLY A 55 -2.17 3.66 -0.20
C GLY A 55 -2.49 3.72 -1.69
N TRP A 56 -1.92 4.70 -2.39
CA TRP A 56 -2.07 4.83 -3.84
C TRP A 56 -1.65 3.58 -4.61
N VAL A 57 -0.47 3.03 -4.31
CA VAL A 57 0.04 1.84 -5.00
C VAL A 57 -0.88 0.63 -4.83
N GLN A 58 -1.44 0.44 -3.63
CA GLN A 58 -2.30 -0.71 -3.33
C GLN A 58 -3.69 -0.58 -3.95
N MET A 59 -4.28 0.62 -3.91
CA MET A 59 -5.62 0.86 -4.45
C MET A 59 -5.65 1.23 -5.93
N ALA A 60 -4.49 1.49 -6.55
CA ALA A 60 -4.41 1.84 -7.96
C ALA A 60 -5.13 0.84 -8.88
N ILE A 61 -5.17 -0.44 -8.50
CA ILE A 61 -5.78 -1.51 -9.30
C ILE A 61 -7.26 -1.27 -9.60
N LEU A 62 -8.02 -0.64 -8.69
CA LEU A 62 -9.46 -0.44 -8.83
C LEU A 62 -9.83 0.33 -10.12
N PHE A 63 -8.99 1.30 -10.49
CA PHE A 63 -9.17 2.12 -11.69
C PHE A 63 -8.32 1.66 -12.87
N LEU A 64 -7.41 0.72 -12.66
CA LEU A 64 -6.63 0.12 -13.74
C LEU A 64 -7.43 -1.01 -14.42
N THR A 65 -8.20 -1.76 -13.64
CA THR A 65 -9.00 -2.89 -14.14
C THR A 65 -10.49 -2.72 -13.83
N PRO A 66 -11.13 -1.62 -14.25
CA PRO A 66 -12.58 -1.51 -14.12
C PRO A 66 -13.25 -2.57 -15.00
N ASN A 67 -14.47 -2.96 -14.63
CA ASN A 67 -15.31 -3.77 -15.50
C ASN A 67 -15.77 -2.94 -16.70
N LEU A 68 -15.03 -3.01 -17.79
CA LEU A 68 -15.39 -2.35 -19.04
C LEU A 68 -16.41 -3.18 -19.83
N THR A 69 -17.40 -2.49 -20.39
CA THR A 69 -18.23 -3.07 -21.43
C THR A 69 -17.42 -3.17 -22.72
N PHE A 70 -17.43 -4.33 -23.37
CA PHE A 70 -16.71 -4.54 -24.63
C PHE A 70 -17.60 -5.22 -25.68
N ARG A 71 -17.30 -4.94 -26.96
CA ARG A 71 -17.95 -5.54 -28.13
C ARG A 71 -16.92 -5.98 -29.16
N CYS A 72 -17.28 -6.93 -30.01
CA CYS A 72 -16.42 -7.31 -31.12
C CYS A 72 -16.54 -6.28 -32.27
N ALA A 73 -15.42 -5.67 -32.66
CA ALA A 73 -15.37 -4.69 -33.74
C ALA A 73 -15.02 -5.32 -35.10
N GLU A 74 -14.29 -6.44 -35.11
CA GLU A 74 -13.84 -7.09 -36.34
C GLU A 74 -13.85 -8.61 -36.21
N PHE A 75 -14.43 -9.30 -37.19
CA PHE A 75 -14.50 -10.76 -37.27
C PHE A 75 -13.63 -11.29 -38.41
N GLN A 76 -13.07 -12.49 -38.24
CA GLN A 76 -12.06 -13.06 -39.13
C GLN A 76 -12.53 -13.28 -40.59
N ASN A 77 -13.84 -13.46 -40.82
CA ASN A 77 -14.41 -13.56 -42.17
C ASN A 77 -15.51 -12.50 -42.40
N SER A 78 -15.12 -11.32 -42.88
CA SER A 78 -16.05 -10.25 -43.27
C SER A 78 -16.86 -10.58 -44.54
N THR A 79 -16.55 -11.68 -45.23
CA THR A 79 -17.36 -12.26 -46.30
C THR A 79 -17.51 -13.76 -46.11
N ALA A 80 -18.48 -14.17 -45.31
CA ALA A 80 -19.04 -15.52 -45.39
C ALA A 80 -20.49 -15.46 -44.95
N SER A 81 -21.37 -15.57 -45.93
CA SER A 81 -22.74 -16.04 -45.80
C SER A 81 -22.88 -17.40 -45.08
N ASP A 82 -21.76 -18.02 -44.65
CA ASP A 82 -21.69 -19.40 -44.16
C ASP A 82 -20.85 -19.55 -42.88
N LEU A 83 -20.72 -18.51 -42.05
CA LEU A 83 -20.29 -18.73 -40.66
C LEU A 83 -21.50 -19.24 -39.86
N PHE A 84 -21.50 -20.56 -39.76
CA PHE A 84 -22.49 -21.44 -39.18
C PHE A 84 -23.22 -20.85 -37.97
N ILE A 85 -24.53 -21.02 -38.02
CA ILE A 85 -25.45 -21.06 -36.89
C ILE A 85 -24.94 -22.16 -35.94
N SER A 86 -23.97 -21.84 -35.09
CA SER A 86 -23.68 -22.66 -33.93
C SER A 86 -24.81 -22.40 -32.96
N THR A 87 -25.71 -23.37 -32.85
CA THR A 87 -26.92 -23.39 -32.02
C THR A 87 -26.66 -23.33 -30.51
N LYS A 88 -25.51 -22.79 -30.10
CA LYS A 88 -25.15 -22.48 -28.71
C LYS A 88 -25.03 -20.98 -28.42
N ASP A 89 -24.94 -20.13 -29.45
CA ASP A 89 -24.83 -18.68 -29.28
C ASP A 89 -26.10 -17.97 -29.80
N PRO A 90 -26.69 -17.01 -29.05
CA PRO A 90 -27.93 -16.37 -29.42
C PRO A 90 -27.69 -15.32 -30.53
N ILE A 91 -27.52 -15.77 -31.78
CA ILE A 91 -27.40 -14.89 -32.95
C ILE A 91 -28.80 -14.74 -33.57
N PHE A 92 -29.44 -13.59 -33.37
CA PHE A 92 -30.75 -13.28 -33.99
C PHE A 92 -30.57 -12.61 -35.36
N ASN A 93 -31.26 -13.13 -36.38
CA ASN A 93 -31.39 -12.46 -37.68
C ASN A 93 -32.42 -11.33 -37.59
N THR A 94 -32.09 -10.17 -38.17
CA THR A 94 -32.93 -8.96 -38.18
C THR A 94 -34.33 -9.15 -38.78
N SER A 95 -34.56 -10.21 -39.55
CA SER A 95 -35.87 -10.53 -40.13
C SER A 95 -36.90 -11.10 -39.14
N SER A 96 -36.52 -11.50 -37.92
CA SER A 96 -37.46 -12.02 -36.91
C SER A 96 -37.86 -11.02 -35.81
N LEU A 97 -37.39 -9.76 -35.88
CA LEU A 97 -37.59 -8.74 -34.84
C LEU A 97 -38.47 -7.55 -35.27
N ALA A 98 -39.05 -7.61 -36.48
CA ALA A 98 -39.94 -6.56 -36.98
C ALA A 98 -41.29 -6.44 -36.22
N GLU A 99 -41.58 -7.32 -35.26
CA GLU A 99 -42.84 -7.27 -34.49
C GLU A 99 -42.70 -6.91 -33.00
N ASN A 100 -41.49 -6.70 -32.45
CA ASN A 100 -41.32 -6.29 -31.05
C ASN A 100 -40.15 -5.29 -30.87
N SER A 101 -40.29 -4.11 -31.47
CA SER A 101 -39.29 -3.03 -31.44
C SER A 101 -39.07 -2.38 -30.06
N SER A 102 -39.73 -2.87 -29.01
CA SER A 102 -39.62 -2.36 -27.64
C SER A 102 -38.87 -3.29 -26.68
N ALA A 103 -38.33 -4.42 -27.16
CA ALA A 103 -37.63 -5.42 -26.33
C ALA A 103 -36.17 -5.69 -26.75
N VAL A 104 -35.58 -4.87 -27.63
CA VAL A 104 -34.13 -4.90 -27.87
C VAL A 104 -33.46 -4.24 -26.66
N SER A 105 -33.03 -5.08 -25.72
CA SER A 105 -32.42 -4.69 -24.46
C SER A 105 -31.10 -3.93 -24.69
N GLN A 106 -30.73 -3.14 -23.69
CA GLN A 106 -29.53 -2.28 -23.62
C GLN A 106 -28.18 -3.01 -23.78
N ASN A 107 -28.16 -4.32 -24.07
CA ASN A 107 -26.97 -5.17 -24.11
C ASN A 107 -26.65 -5.69 -25.52
N TYR A 108 -27.30 -5.16 -26.56
CA TYR A 108 -27.16 -5.64 -27.93
C TYR A 108 -26.68 -4.54 -28.88
N SER A 109 -25.63 -4.83 -29.65
CA SER A 109 -25.07 -3.92 -30.65
C SER A 109 -25.22 -4.46 -32.07
N LEU A 110 -25.40 -3.57 -33.05
CA LEU A 110 -25.60 -3.90 -34.46
C LEU A 110 -24.28 -3.77 -35.23
N PHE A 111 -23.86 -4.83 -35.93
CA PHE A 111 -22.77 -4.78 -36.89
C PHE A 111 -23.20 -5.44 -38.21
N GLY A 112 -23.40 -4.61 -39.24
CA GLY A 112 -24.07 -5.04 -40.48
C GLY A 112 -25.54 -5.41 -40.24
N ASN A 113 -25.95 -6.61 -40.68
CA ASN A 113 -27.31 -7.15 -40.47
C ASN A 113 -27.43 -8.07 -39.24
N ARG A 114 -26.44 -8.09 -38.35
CA ARG A 114 -26.40 -9.00 -37.19
C ARG A 114 -26.43 -8.23 -35.88
N ILE A 115 -27.08 -8.84 -34.88
CA ILE A 115 -27.17 -8.36 -33.51
C ILE A 115 -26.19 -9.18 -32.66
N PHE A 116 -25.34 -8.50 -31.89
CA PHE A 116 -24.33 -9.09 -31.03
C PHE A 116 -24.59 -8.71 -29.58
N GLU A 117 -24.37 -9.64 -28.67
CA GLU A 117 -24.45 -9.39 -27.23
C GLU A 117 -23.15 -8.77 -26.74
N GLU A 118 -23.25 -7.65 -26.05
CA GLU A 118 -22.14 -6.99 -25.39
C GLU A 118 -21.56 -7.90 -24.29
N ASN A 119 -20.27 -7.74 -23.99
CA ASN A 119 -19.54 -8.55 -23.00
C ASN A 119 -19.47 -10.06 -23.31
N THR A 120 -19.74 -10.44 -24.56
CA THR A 120 -19.66 -11.82 -25.01
C THR A 120 -18.39 -12.07 -25.82
N CYS A 121 -17.75 -13.20 -25.55
CA CYS A 121 -16.50 -13.62 -26.18
C CYS A 121 -16.80 -14.50 -27.37
N TYR A 122 -16.54 -14.01 -28.58
CA TYR A 122 -16.74 -14.76 -29.82
C TYR A 122 -15.40 -15.33 -30.30
N ALA A 123 -15.37 -16.63 -30.63
CA ALA A 123 -14.15 -17.31 -31.08
C ALA A 123 -13.55 -16.73 -32.37
N GLU A 124 -14.38 -16.09 -33.19
CA GLU A 124 -14.01 -15.51 -34.49
C GLU A 124 -13.68 -14.00 -34.41
N CYS A 125 -13.70 -13.42 -33.21
CA CYS A 125 -13.41 -12.01 -33.01
C CYS A 125 -11.90 -11.74 -33.11
N MET A 126 -11.50 -10.88 -34.04
CA MET A 126 -10.12 -10.44 -34.20
C MET A 126 -9.77 -9.22 -33.35
N ARG A 127 -10.74 -8.32 -33.13
CA ARG A 127 -10.52 -7.07 -32.40
C ARG A 127 -11.73 -6.69 -31.56
N TYR A 128 -11.49 -6.35 -30.30
CA TYR A 128 -12.48 -5.79 -29.40
C TYR A 128 -12.45 -4.26 -29.42
N GLU A 129 -13.62 -3.67 -29.17
CA GLU A 129 -13.78 -2.24 -28.90
C GLU A 129 -14.43 -2.10 -27.52
N TYR A 130 -13.94 -1.14 -26.74
CA TYR A 130 -14.29 -0.94 -25.36
C TYR A 130 -15.07 0.36 -25.20
N ASP A 131 -16.02 0.40 -24.26
CA ASP A 131 -16.68 1.63 -23.88
C ASP A 131 -15.67 2.58 -23.20
N THR A 132 -15.62 3.82 -23.70
CA THR A 132 -14.71 4.88 -23.24
C THR A 132 -15.42 5.99 -22.47
N GLY A 133 -16.68 5.78 -22.06
CA GLY A 133 -17.49 6.79 -21.37
C GLY A 133 -16.88 7.29 -20.05
N LEU A 134 -16.27 6.41 -19.26
CA LEU A 134 -15.66 6.73 -17.97
C LEU A 134 -14.12 6.83 -18.02
N PHE A 135 -13.47 5.99 -18.82
CA PHE A 135 -12.01 5.93 -18.97
C PHE A 135 -11.64 6.03 -20.45
N GLU A 136 -10.59 6.79 -20.77
CA GLU A 136 -10.11 6.90 -22.15
C GLU A 136 -9.42 5.61 -22.60
N ASN A 137 -8.60 5.05 -21.72
CA ASN A 137 -8.02 3.72 -21.85
C ASN A 137 -7.76 3.12 -20.46
N THR A 138 -7.62 1.80 -20.42
CA THR A 138 -7.28 1.05 -19.21
C THR A 138 -6.28 -0.05 -19.56
N ILE A 139 -5.68 -0.69 -18.57
CA ILE A 139 -4.82 -1.85 -18.87
C ILE A 139 -5.62 -3.04 -19.43
N VAL A 140 -6.94 -3.06 -19.21
CA VAL A 140 -7.83 -4.07 -19.77
C VAL A 140 -8.02 -3.84 -21.27
N SER A 141 -8.25 -2.59 -21.68
CA SER A 141 -8.42 -2.23 -23.10
C SER A 141 -7.10 -2.16 -23.87
N GLU A 142 -5.99 -1.85 -23.20
CA GLU A 142 -4.66 -1.76 -23.82
C GLU A 142 -4.10 -3.13 -24.22
N TRP A 143 -4.34 -4.16 -23.41
CA TRP A 143 -3.77 -5.50 -23.60
C TRP A 143 -4.82 -6.60 -23.79
N ASP A 144 -6.06 -6.21 -24.11
CA ASP A 144 -7.21 -7.09 -24.31
C ASP A 144 -7.37 -8.14 -23.19
N LEU A 145 -7.42 -7.68 -21.94
CA LEU A 145 -7.51 -8.54 -20.75
C LEU A 145 -8.96 -9.04 -20.49
N VAL A 146 -9.64 -9.47 -21.55
CA VAL A 146 -11.00 -10.02 -21.53
C VAL A 146 -11.01 -11.51 -21.85
N CYS A 147 -12.15 -12.17 -21.69
CA CYS A 147 -12.33 -13.58 -22.06
C CYS A 147 -11.30 -14.51 -21.40
N ASP A 148 -10.59 -15.33 -22.17
CA ASP A 148 -9.54 -16.24 -21.69
C ASP A 148 -8.37 -15.54 -20.97
N ARG A 149 -8.22 -14.22 -21.17
CA ARG A 149 -7.18 -13.40 -20.57
C ARG A 149 -7.64 -12.61 -19.34
N ARG A 150 -8.91 -12.73 -18.94
CA ARG A 150 -9.48 -11.99 -17.79
C ARG A 150 -8.70 -12.20 -16.48
N TRP A 151 -8.17 -13.40 -16.27
CA TRP A 151 -7.40 -13.73 -15.07
C TRP A 151 -6.10 -12.92 -14.93
N LEU A 152 -5.57 -12.36 -16.02
CA LEU A 152 -4.36 -11.52 -16.01
C LEU A 152 -4.57 -10.22 -15.22
N ALA A 153 -5.77 -9.64 -15.25
CA ALA A 153 -6.10 -8.47 -14.43
C ALA A 153 -5.92 -8.77 -12.92
N SER A 154 -6.39 -9.92 -12.45
CA SER A 154 -6.18 -10.35 -11.06
C SER A 154 -4.74 -10.78 -10.79
N PHE A 155 -4.09 -11.40 -11.78
CA PHE A 155 -2.72 -11.86 -11.67
C PHE A 155 -1.73 -10.72 -11.41
N THR A 156 -1.87 -9.57 -12.10
CA THR A 156 -0.97 -8.43 -11.89
C THR A 156 -1.08 -7.87 -10.47
N GLN A 157 -2.27 -7.88 -9.86
CA GLN A 157 -2.45 -7.49 -8.47
C GLN A 157 -1.86 -8.52 -7.49
N MET A 158 -2.03 -9.81 -7.77
CA MET A 158 -1.40 -10.88 -6.99
C MET A 158 0.14 -10.75 -7.02
N VAL A 159 0.72 -10.43 -8.17
CA VAL A 159 2.17 -10.21 -8.33
C VAL A 159 2.64 -8.99 -7.51
N LEU A 160 1.87 -7.89 -7.48
CA LEU A 160 2.17 -6.77 -6.60
C LEU A 160 2.18 -7.17 -5.12
N GLN A 161 1.20 -7.96 -4.68
CA GLN A 161 1.12 -8.43 -3.30
C GLN A 161 2.24 -9.42 -2.94
N LEU A 162 2.64 -10.28 -3.89
CA LEU A 162 3.82 -11.11 -3.75
C LEU A 162 5.09 -10.25 -3.61
N GLY A 163 5.17 -9.15 -4.36
CA GLY A 163 6.21 -8.14 -4.19
C GLY A 163 6.22 -7.56 -2.78
N ILE A 164 5.07 -7.18 -2.22
CA ILE A 164 4.96 -6.68 -0.85
C ILE A 164 5.45 -7.71 0.19
N LEU A 165 5.08 -8.98 0.03
CA LEU A 165 5.54 -10.06 0.91
C LEU A 165 7.07 -10.20 0.89
N ILE A 166 7.65 -10.35 -0.31
CA ILE A 166 9.10 -10.52 -0.47
C ILE A 166 9.84 -9.26 -0.01
N GLY A 167 9.33 -8.09 -0.36
CA GLY A 167 9.86 -6.80 0.06
C GLY A 167 9.91 -6.65 1.57
N SER A 168 8.87 -7.07 2.28
CA SER A 168 8.82 -7.00 3.76
C SER A 168 9.95 -7.80 4.41
N ILE A 169 10.26 -8.98 3.87
CA ILE A 169 11.34 -9.85 4.37
C ILE A 169 12.71 -9.25 4.00
N VAL A 170 12.90 -8.90 2.73
CA VAL A 170 14.18 -8.40 2.20
C VAL A 170 14.55 -7.07 2.85
N PHE A 171 13.67 -6.07 2.80
CA PHE A 171 13.94 -4.77 3.38
C PHE A 171 13.97 -4.79 4.91
N GLY A 172 13.21 -5.68 5.56
CA GLY A 172 13.34 -5.92 7.00
C GLY A 172 14.76 -6.37 7.37
N PHE A 173 15.26 -7.40 6.68
CA PHE A 173 16.63 -7.90 6.88
C PHE A 173 17.70 -6.86 6.55
N LEU A 174 17.57 -6.14 5.41
CA LEU A 174 18.51 -5.09 5.04
C LEU A 174 18.52 -3.97 6.07
N SER A 175 17.36 -3.60 6.62
CA SER A 175 17.23 -2.53 7.61
C SER A 175 17.97 -2.88 8.91
N ASP A 176 17.90 -4.12 9.36
CA ASP A 176 18.63 -4.57 10.55
C ASP A 176 20.15 -4.62 10.30
N ARG A 177 20.59 -4.94 9.08
CA ARG A 177 22.01 -5.09 8.74
C ARG A 177 22.72 -3.79 8.36
N TYR A 178 22.09 -2.97 7.52
CA TYR A 178 22.70 -1.78 6.91
C TYR A 178 22.20 -0.46 7.50
N GLY A 179 21.26 -0.52 8.44
CA GLY A 179 20.67 0.63 9.10
C GLY A 179 19.31 1.01 8.54
N ARG A 180 18.55 1.76 9.34
CA ARG A 180 17.19 2.20 9.01
C ARG A 180 17.23 3.23 7.90
N LYS A 181 18.09 4.25 8.00
CA LYS A 181 18.12 5.37 7.05
C LYS A 181 18.48 4.89 5.65
N ASN A 182 19.61 4.19 5.49
CA ASN A 182 20.10 3.79 4.18
C ASN A 182 19.12 2.86 3.46
N THR A 183 18.55 1.90 4.20
CA THR A 183 17.57 0.96 3.66
C THR A 183 16.25 1.65 3.30
N PHE A 184 15.84 2.65 4.07
CA PHE A 184 14.66 3.47 3.75
C PHE A 184 14.86 4.31 2.49
N LEU A 185 16.03 4.91 2.31
CA LEU A 185 16.35 5.67 1.10
C LEU A 185 16.43 4.76 -0.13
N LEU A 186 16.95 3.54 0.03
CA LEU A 186 16.94 2.52 -1.02
C LEU A 186 15.50 2.18 -1.42
N SER A 187 14.61 1.91 -0.46
CA SER A 187 13.21 1.59 -0.76
C SER A 187 12.47 2.76 -1.42
N ILE A 188 12.69 4.00 -0.99
CA ILE A 188 12.14 5.20 -1.65
C ILE A 188 12.65 5.33 -3.09
N THR A 189 13.94 5.13 -3.30
CA THR A 189 14.53 5.25 -4.64
C THR A 189 13.95 4.19 -5.58
N THR A 190 13.84 2.94 -5.11
CA THR A 190 13.19 1.86 -5.87
C THR A 190 11.71 2.15 -6.12
N LEU A 191 10.98 2.70 -5.14
CA LEU A 191 9.57 3.09 -5.28
C LEU A 191 9.40 4.10 -6.41
N ILE A 192 10.24 5.14 -6.43
CA ILE A 192 10.20 6.20 -7.45
C ILE A 192 10.55 5.61 -8.81
N ILE A 193 11.66 4.87 -8.93
CA ILE A 193 12.10 4.29 -10.22
C ILE A 193 10.97 3.46 -10.83
N PHE A 194 10.44 2.47 -10.10
CA PHE A 194 9.39 1.62 -10.65
C PHE A 194 8.04 2.31 -10.75
N GLY A 195 7.77 3.32 -9.93
CA GLY A 195 6.59 4.17 -10.06
C GLY A 195 6.55 4.90 -11.41
N PHE A 196 7.71 5.35 -11.90
CA PHE A 196 7.84 5.95 -13.23
C PHE A 196 7.94 4.90 -14.35
N VAL A 197 8.48 3.70 -14.12
CA VAL A 197 8.53 2.66 -15.16
C VAL A 197 7.13 2.12 -15.50
N VAL A 198 6.23 2.00 -14.52
CA VAL A 198 4.87 1.49 -14.71
C VAL A 198 4.08 2.22 -15.83
N PRO A 199 3.92 3.55 -15.83
CA PRO A 199 3.16 4.25 -16.87
C PRO A 199 3.78 4.13 -18.27
N PHE A 200 5.10 3.94 -18.38
CA PHE A 200 5.80 3.80 -19.66
C PHE A 200 5.99 2.32 -20.07
N SER A 201 5.24 1.40 -19.48
CA SER A 201 5.40 -0.03 -19.77
C SER A 201 4.85 -0.39 -21.15
N PRO A 202 5.67 -0.89 -22.09
CA PRO A 202 5.24 -1.18 -23.47
C PRO A 202 4.46 -2.49 -23.61
N SER A 203 4.42 -3.32 -22.57
CA SER A 203 3.70 -4.59 -22.57
C SER A 203 3.23 -4.98 -21.18
N TYR A 204 2.19 -5.82 -21.12
CA TYR A 204 1.64 -6.38 -19.89
C TYR A 204 2.70 -7.04 -19.00
N THR A 205 3.69 -7.72 -19.60
CA THR A 205 4.76 -8.39 -18.86
C THR A 205 5.66 -7.38 -18.16
N VAL A 206 6.10 -6.33 -18.87
CA VAL A 206 6.95 -5.27 -18.28
C VAL A 206 6.18 -4.54 -17.18
N PHE A 207 4.90 -4.25 -17.41
CA PHE A 207 4.02 -3.63 -16.43
C PHE A 207 3.93 -4.48 -15.14
N THR A 208 3.65 -5.78 -15.29
CA THR A 208 3.48 -6.70 -14.15
C THR A 208 4.78 -6.91 -13.37
N ILE A 209 5.92 -7.05 -14.06
CA ILE A 209 7.24 -7.12 -13.40
C ILE A 209 7.58 -5.81 -12.70
N SER A 210 7.25 -4.67 -13.30
CA SER A 210 7.48 -3.35 -12.68
C SER A 210 6.62 -3.17 -11.43
N ARG A 211 5.36 -3.63 -11.46
CA ARG A 211 4.47 -3.65 -10.29
C ARG A 211 4.96 -4.55 -9.17
N PHE A 212 5.63 -5.67 -9.49
CA PHE A 212 6.28 -6.52 -8.48
C PHE A 212 7.32 -5.73 -7.68
N PHE A 213 8.25 -5.06 -8.37
CA PHE A 213 9.29 -4.28 -7.71
C PHE A 213 8.74 -3.02 -7.02
N LEU A 214 7.70 -2.41 -7.58
CA LEU A 214 6.95 -1.33 -6.94
C LEU A 214 6.33 -1.80 -5.61
N GLY A 215 5.74 -3.00 -5.60
CA GLY A 215 5.23 -3.65 -4.39
C GLY A 215 6.32 -3.93 -3.36
N MET A 216 7.47 -4.47 -3.79
CA MET A 216 8.63 -4.67 -2.91
C MET A 216 9.09 -3.38 -2.25
N ALA A 217 9.23 -2.32 -3.03
CA ALA A 217 9.65 -1.02 -2.54
C ALA A 217 8.63 -0.42 -1.56
N THR A 218 7.34 -0.53 -1.89
CA THR A 218 6.23 -0.10 -1.04
C THR A 218 6.31 -0.75 0.35
N ALA A 219 6.50 -2.07 0.42
CA ALA A 219 6.69 -2.78 1.68
C ALA A 219 7.90 -2.26 2.48
N GLY A 220 9.05 -2.08 1.81
CA GLY A 220 10.24 -1.52 2.43
C GLY A 220 10.01 -0.13 3.02
N THR A 221 9.31 0.75 2.29
CA THR A 221 8.97 2.07 2.81
C THR A 221 8.06 1.97 4.04
N MET A 222 7.01 1.13 4.03
CA MET A 222 6.08 0.98 5.15
C MET A 222 6.74 0.40 6.42
N VAL A 223 7.49 -0.68 6.27
CA VAL A 223 8.09 -1.40 7.42
C VAL A 223 9.13 -0.52 8.09
N ILE A 224 10.02 0.09 7.31
CA ILE A 224 11.14 0.85 7.87
C ILE A 224 10.68 2.18 8.46
N SER A 225 9.73 2.87 7.80
CA SER A 225 9.14 4.09 8.35
C SER A 225 8.47 3.86 9.71
N PHE A 226 7.72 2.77 9.85
CA PHE A 226 7.12 2.37 11.12
C PHE A 226 8.19 2.12 12.20
N VAL A 227 9.24 1.37 11.86
CA VAL A 227 10.33 1.07 12.79
C VAL A 227 11.06 2.34 13.24
N ILE A 228 11.36 3.27 12.33
CA ILE A 228 12.00 4.56 12.66
C ILE A 228 11.17 5.32 13.70
N ILE A 229 9.85 5.37 13.53
CA ILE A 229 8.95 6.02 14.49
C ILE A 229 9.02 5.30 15.85
N MET A 230 8.91 3.98 15.87
CA MET A 230 8.90 3.19 17.12
C MET A 230 10.21 3.23 17.89
N GLU A 231 11.33 3.33 17.19
CA GLU A 231 12.67 3.49 17.79
C GLU A 231 12.90 4.92 18.31
N THR A 232 12.26 5.91 17.70
CA THR A 232 12.36 7.33 18.04
C THR A 232 11.54 7.70 19.28
N VAL A 233 10.37 7.07 19.45
CA VAL A 233 9.39 7.45 20.48
C VAL A 233 9.50 6.55 21.72
N GLY A 234 9.20 7.12 22.89
CA GLY A 234 9.21 6.38 24.15
C GLY A 234 8.04 5.38 24.25
N PRO A 235 8.17 4.31 25.06
CA PRO A 235 7.17 3.24 25.17
C PRO A 235 5.73 3.71 25.38
N ARG A 236 5.54 4.74 26.22
CA ARG A 236 4.23 5.33 26.54
C ARG A 236 3.42 5.83 25.34
N PHE A 237 4.08 6.29 24.27
CA PHE A 237 3.39 6.86 23.10
C PHE A 237 3.42 5.95 21.87
N ARG A 238 4.05 4.76 21.95
CA ARG A 238 4.18 3.84 20.81
C ARG A 238 2.85 3.37 20.28
N GLU A 239 1.91 3.03 21.17
CA GLU A 239 0.58 2.57 20.76
C GLU A 239 -0.18 3.66 20.01
N LEU A 240 -0.31 4.84 20.62
CA LEU A 240 -1.00 5.99 20.03
C LEU A 240 -0.38 6.39 18.68
N LEU A 241 0.94 6.56 18.61
CA LEU A 241 1.61 6.97 17.38
C LEU A 241 1.59 5.85 16.33
N GLY A 242 1.54 4.59 16.75
CA GLY A 242 1.34 3.45 15.85
C GLY A 242 -0.03 3.49 15.17
N CYS A 243 -1.09 3.83 15.91
CA CYS A 243 -2.42 4.04 15.35
C CYS A 243 -2.46 5.28 14.44
N LEU A 244 -1.96 6.42 14.90
CA LEU A 244 -1.93 7.65 14.10
C LEU A 244 -1.14 7.48 12.81
N PHE A 245 -0.09 6.65 12.82
CA PHE A 245 0.68 6.32 11.63
C PHE A 245 -0.13 5.56 10.56
N GLN A 246 -1.34 5.06 10.84
CA GLN A 246 -2.21 4.45 9.83
C GLN A 246 -3.04 5.47 9.04
N ILE A 247 -3.31 6.66 9.59
CA ILE A 247 -4.15 7.69 8.96
C ILE A 247 -3.74 8.05 7.51
N PRO A 248 -2.46 8.29 7.18
CA PRO A 248 -2.08 8.67 5.82
C PRO A 248 -2.37 7.58 4.79
N PHE A 249 -2.38 6.31 5.21
CA PHE A 249 -2.73 5.19 4.34
C PHE A 249 -4.18 5.30 3.87
N ILE A 250 -5.10 5.57 4.80
CA ILE A 250 -6.52 5.75 4.54
C ILE A 250 -6.76 7.00 3.66
N ILE A 251 -6.07 8.11 3.97
CA ILE A 251 -6.13 9.32 3.12
C ILE A 251 -5.62 9.00 1.70
N GLY A 252 -4.56 8.20 1.59
CA GLY A 252 -4.08 7.70 0.30
C GLY A 252 -5.19 7.00 -0.47
N HIS A 253 -5.94 6.10 0.18
CA HIS A 253 -7.05 5.38 -0.46
C HIS A 253 -8.14 6.33 -0.94
N MET A 254 -8.63 7.20 -0.05
CA MET A 254 -9.69 8.15 -0.37
C MET A 254 -9.33 9.14 -1.49
N THR A 255 -8.04 9.35 -1.75
CA THR A 255 -7.59 10.26 -2.82
C THR A 255 -7.42 9.55 -4.17
N VAL A 256 -7.37 8.22 -4.23
CA VAL A 256 -7.22 7.48 -5.49
C VAL A 256 -8.33 7.79 -6.51
N PRO A 257 -9.63 7.83 -6.15
CA PRO A 257 -10.69 8.20 -7.08
C PRO A 257 -10.52 9.60 -7.64
N LEU A 258 -10.00 10.52 -6.83
CA LEU A 258 -9.76 11.90 -7.27
C LEU A 258 -8.72 11.92 -8.40
N PHE A 259 -7.65 11.14 -8.28
CA PHE A 259 -6.69 10.97 -9.36
C PHE A 259 -7.33 10.34 -10.59
N ALA A 260 -8.12 9.27 -10.43
CA ALA A 260 -8.78 8.61 -11.55
C ALA A 260 -9.81 9.50 -12.27
N TYR A 261 -10.46 10.42 -11.55
CA TYR A 261 -11.41 11.38 -12.13
C TYR A 261 -10.72 12.39 -13.06
N PHE A 262 -9.56 12.90 -12.65
CA PHE A 262 -8.78 13.87 -13.43
C PHE A 262 -7.92 13.22 -14.51
N PHE A 263 -7.41 12.02 -14.26
CA PHE A 263 -6.52 11.28 -15.16
C PHE A 263 -7.22 9.98 -15.56
N ARG A 264 -7.88 10.01 -16.73
CA ARG A 264 -8.75 8.92 -17.21
C ARG A 264 -8.04 7.88 -18.07
N SER A 265 -6.77 8.13 -18.40
CA SER A 265 -5.90 7.22 -19.13
C SER A 265 -4.95 6.52 -18.14
N TRP A 266 -4.81 5.20 -18.22
CA TRP A 266 -4.13 4.39 -17.19
C TRP A 266 -2.66 4.79 -16.95
N ASP A 267 -1.97 5.23 -18.00
CA ASP A 267 -0.60 5.72 -17.99
C ASP A 267 -0.51 7.09 -17.30
N THR A 268 -1.36 8.05 -17.67
CA THR A 268 -1.40 9.38 -17.02
C THR A 268 -1.81 9.28 -15.56
N TYR A 269 -2.73 8.36 -15.24
CA TYR A 269 -3.17 8.08 -13.89
C TYR A 269 -2.05 7.51 -13.02
N THR A 270 -1.36 6.46 -13.49
CA THR A 270 -0.24 5.88 -12.74
C THR A 270 0.94 6.84 -12.63
N LEU A 271 1.18 7.66 -13.66
CA LEU A 271 2.16 8.75 -13.61
C LEU A 271 1.78 9.81 -12.56
N ALA A 272 0.52 10.22 -12.49
CA ALA A 272 0.04 11.17 -11.50
C ALA A 272 0.20 10.67 -10.06
N LEU A 273 0.06 9.37 -9.82
CA LEU A 273 0.34 8.75 -8.53
C LEU A 273 1.86 8.66 -8.23
N ALA A 274 2.70 8.55 -9.26
CA ALA A 274 4.15 8.41 -9.14
C ALA A 274 4.91 9.73 -8.94
N VAL A 275 4.31 10.87 -9.31
CA VAL A 275 4.93 12.20 -9.18
C VAL A 275 5.06 12.67 -7.72
N PRO A 276 4.00 12.66 -6.88
CA PRO A 276 4.12 13.19 -5.52
C PRO A 276 5.18 12.52 -4.63
N PRO A 277 5.44 11.19 -4.72
CA PRO A 277 6.53 10.53 -3.99
C PRO A 277 7.93 11.10 -4.24
N LEU A 278 8.15 11.89 -5.30
CA LEU A 278 9.43 12.59 -5.53
C LEU A 278 9.82 13.51 -4.36
N ILE A 279 8.85 14.04 -3.60
CA ILE A 279 9.12 14.85 -2.41
C ILE A 279 9.92 14.07 -1.34
N TYR A 280 9.82 12.74 -1.33
CA TYR A 280 10.53 11.87 -0.39
C TYR A 280 12.03 11.82 -0.64
N LEU A 281 12.51 12.25 -1.81
CA LEU A 281 13.94 12.46 -2.06
C LEU A 281 14.54 13.49 -1.09
N GLY A 282 13.73 14.39 -0.53
CA GLY A 282 14.16 15.29 0.54
C GLY A 282 14.67 14.57 1.79
N TYR A 283 14.26 13.32 2.04
CA TYR A 283 14.71 12.56 3.22
C TYR A 283 16.19 12.18 3.19
N PHE A 284 16.85 12.23 2.03
CA PHE A 284 18.30 12.09 1.94
C PHE A 284 19.00 13.08 2.88
N PHE A 285 18.48 14.31 2.97
CA PHE A 285 19.05 15.41 3.74
C PHE A 285 18.46 15.53 5.16
N VAL A 286 17.18 15.21 5.34
CA VAL A 286 16.47 15.46 6.60
C VAL A 286 16.63 14.31 7.61
N LEU A 287 16.65 13.06 7.14
CA LEU A 287 16.57 11.90 8.02
C LEU A 287 17.94 11.54 8.59
N ASN A 288 18.00 11.21 9.88
CA ASN A 288 19.18 10.67 10.54
C ASN A 288 19.05 9.16 10.73
N GLU A 289 20.17 8.48 10.94
CA GLU A 289 20.15 7.05 11.29
C GLU A 289 19.56 6.85 12.69
N SER A 290 18.98 5.67 12.93
CA SER A 290 18.43 5.31 14.23
C SER A 290 19.52 5.27 15.29
N PRO A 291 19.41 6.07 16.38
CA PRO A 291 20.36 6.01 17.47
C PRO A 291 20.43 4.64 18.14
N ARG A 292 19.29 3.93 18.21
CA ARG A 292 19.24 2.58 18.80
C ARG A 292 20.03 1.59 17.96
N TRP A 293 19.87 1.66 16.64
CA TRP A 293 20.64 0.83 15.71
C TRP A 293 22.14 1.17 15.78
N LEU A 294 22.50 2.45 15.84
CA LEU A 294 23.91 2.86 15.96
C LEU A 294 24.57 2.32 17.23
N VAL A 295 23.86 2.34 18.37
CA VAL A 295 24.35 1.76 19.62
C VAL A 295 24.48 0.24 19.51
N SER A 296 23.52 -0.45 18.88
CA SER A 296 23.58 -1.92 18.75
C SER A 296 24.72 -2.41 17.87
N VAL A 297 25.18 -1.60 16.91
CA VAL A 297 26.36 -1.90 16.06
C VAL A 297 27.66 -1.29 16.59
N GLY A 298 27.65 -0.67 17.77
CA GLY A 298 28.85 -0.10 18.42
C GLY A 298 29.29 1.28 17.92
N ARG A 299 28.51 1.95 17.08
CA ARG A 299 28.80 3.31 16.56
C ARG A 299 28.31 4.39 17.53
N VAL A 300 28.86 4.38 18.75
CA VAL A 300 28.41 5.23 19.87
C VAL A 300 28.63 6.72 19.61
N GLU A 301 29.69 7.10 18.90
CA GLU A 301 29.97 8.52 18.63
C GLU A 301 28.91 9.17 17.75
N GLU A 302 28.43 8.46 16.73
CA GLU A 302 27.37 8.95 15.85
C GLU A 302 26.03 8.99 16.57
N ALA A 303 25.72 7.95 17.37
CA ALA A 303 24.54 7.94 18.22
C ALA A 303 24.55 9.14 19.17
N THR A 304 25.69 9.43 19.80
CA THR A 304 25.86 10.57 20.72
C THR A 304 25.54 11.89 20.02
N LYS A 305 26.07 12.13 18.80
CA LYS A 305 25.78 13.36 18.05
C LYS A 305 24.28 13.55 17.80
N ILE A 306 23.57 12.49 17.40
CA ILE A 306 22.14 12.54 17.09
C ILE A 306 21.32 12.75 18.38
N VAL A 307 21.63 12.00 19.44
CA VAL A 307 20.93 12.07 20.73
C VAL A 307 21.15 13.41 21.43
N THR A 308 22.37 13.97 21.37
CA THR A 308 22.65 15.32 21.90
C THR A 308 21.81 16.38 21.19
N ARG A 309 21.77 16.36 19.85
CA ARG A 309 20.92 17.28 19.08
C ARG A 309 19.44 17.10 19.42
N ALA A 310 18.99 15.88 19.61
CA ALA A 310 17.61 15.58 19.99
C ALA A 310 17.27 16.11 21.40
N ALA A 311 18.18 15.94 22.36
CA ALA A 311 18.05 16.44 23.72
C ALA A 311 18.03 17.99 23.75
N GLU A 312 18.90 18.65 22.98
CA GLU A 312 18.91 20.11 22.82
C GLU A 312 17.58 20.64 22.27
N ILE A 313 17.05 20.04 21.20
CA ILE A 313 15.74 20.42 20.61
C ILE A 313 14.60 20.23 21.62
N ASN A 314 14.71 19.23 22.49
CA ASN A 314 13.74 18.93 23.54
C ASN A 314 13.99 19.70 24.85
N ASN A 315 15.02 20.55 24.93
CA ASN A 315 15.45 21.27 26.14
C ASN A 315 15.74 20.34 27.33
N LEU A 316 16.41 19.21 27.06
CA LEU A 316 16.82 18.23 28.06
C LEU A 316 18.33 18.32 28.36
N PRO A 317 18.77 17.91 29.55
CA PRO A 317 20.19 17.93 29.91
C PRO A 317 20.99 17.00 29.00
N THR A 318 22.14 17.50 28.52
CA THR A 318 23.05 16.76 27.63
C THR A 318 24.21 16.10 28.38
N SER A 319 24.35 16.39 29.68
CA SER A 319 25.36 15.78 30.54
C SER A 319 25.12 14.27 30.66
N LYS A 320 26.18 13.47 30.44
CA LYS A 320 26.20 11.99 30.51
C LYS A 320 25.62 11.20 29.34
N ILE A 321 25.15 11.84 28.26
CA ILE A 321 24.64 11.13 27.07
C ILE A 321 25.69 10.11 26.55
N LYS A 322 26.93 10.55 26.34
CA LYS A 322 27.99 9.67 25.81
C LYS A 322 28.29 8.49 26.74
N GLU A 323 28.33 8.74 28.05
CA GLU A 323 28.60 7.71 29.07
C GLU A 323 27.49 6.65 29.05
N THR A 324 26.22 7.06 29.17
CA THR A 324 25.06 6.15 29.15
C THR A 324 24.97 5.34 27.85
N LEU A 325 25.23 5.97 26.69
CA LEU A 325 25.22 5.25 25.41
C LEU A 325 26.39 4.27 25.27
N THR A 326 27.54 4.57 25.88
CA THR A 326 28.70 3.67 25.89
C THR A 326 28.42 2.44 26.75
N GLU A 327 27.88 2.63 27.96
CA GLU A 327 27.46 1.53 28.84
C GLU A 327 26.42 0.63 28.17
N LEU A 328 25.42 1.23 27.50
CA LEU A 328 24.39 0.48 26.78
C LEU A 328 24.98 -0.31 25.60
N SER A 329 25.91 0.28 24.86
CA SER A 329 26.61 -0.41 23.76
C SER A 329 27.44 -1.59 24.29
N GLN A 330 28.11 -1.44 25.43
CA GLN A 330 28.90 -2.50 26.03
C GLN A 330 28.02 -3.66 26.55
N ASP A 331 26.87 -3.37 27.18
CA ASP A 331 25.90 -4.39 27.59
C ASP A 331 25.28 -5.14 26.40
N ILE A 332 25.06 -4.46 25.26
CA ILE A 332 24.57 -5.12 24.05
C ILE A 332 25.66 -6.00 23.42
N GLN A 333 26.90 -5.53 23.38
CA GLN A 333 28.03 -6.28 22.81
C GLN A 333 28.40 -7.49 23.67
N SER A 334 28.36 -7.39 24.99
CA SER A 334 28.63 -8.53 25.88
C SER A 334 27.60 -9.65 25.74
N ARG A 335 26.36 -9.32 25.36
CA ARG A 335 25.31 -10.30 25.03
C ARG A 335 25.39 -10.84 23.60
N SER A 336 26.22 -10.24 22.74
CA SER A 336 26.33 -10.63 21.34
C SER A 336 27.08 -11.94 21.09
N ASP A 337 27.75 -12.47 22.12
CA ASP A 337 28.33 -13.81 22.12
C ASP A 337 27.25 -14.91 22.18
N GLU A 338 26.00 -14.57 22.52
CA GLU A 338 24.86 -15.47 22.35
C GLU A 338 24.46 -15.54 20.86
N PRO A 339 24.17 -16.75 20.33
CA PRO A 339 23.77 -16.89 18.93
C PRO A 339 22.53 -16.03 18.65
N LYS A 340 22.66 -15.08 17.71
CA LYS A 340 21.55 -14.19 17.34
C LYS A 340 20.32 -15.04 16.96
N PRO A 341 19.14 -14.77 17.53
CA PRO A 341 17.95 -15.54 17.21
C PRO A 341 17.64 -15.42 15.72
N ASN A 342 17.61 -16.57 15.04
CA ASN A 342 17.18 -16.67 13.65
C ASN A 342 15.64 -16.57 13.57
N TYR A 343 15.06 -16.46 12.38
CA TYR A 343 13.60 -16.42 12.19
C TYR A 343 12.86 -17.60 12.85
N SER A 344 13.53 -18.74 13.04
CA SER A 344 13.01 -19.88 13.79
C SER A 344 12.68 -19.56 15.26
N ALA A 345 13.29 -18.54 15.85
CA ALA A 345 13.01 -18.08 17.21
C ALA A 345 11.57 -17.57 17.38
N LEU A 346 10.92 -17.12 16.29
CA LEU A 346 9.50 -16.72 16.30
C LEU A 346 8.56 -17.88 16.65
N PHE A 347 9.00 -19.12 16.44
CA PHE A 347 8.23 -20.33 16.74
C PHE A 347 8.64 -20.99 18.06
N HIS A 348 9.53 -20.35 18.83
CA HIS A 348 9.89 -20.82 20.16
C HIS A 348 8.68 -20.75 21.11
N HIS A 349 8.64 -21.61 22.15
CA HIS A 349 7.48 -21.79 23.03
C HIS A 349 6.93 -20.47 23.62
N SER A 350 7.81 -19.50 23.90
CA SER A 350 7.47 -18.19 24.45
C SER A 350 6.78 -17.24 23.46
N LEU A 351 7.02 -17.39 22.16
CA LEU A 351 6.53 -16.49 21.12
C LEU A 351 5.55 -17.14 20.15
N ARG A 352 5.54 -18.48 20.04
CA ARG A 352 4.73 -19.22 19.05
C ARG A 352 3.24 -18.85 19.06
N LEU A 353 2.64 -18.65 20.24
CA LEU A 353 1.23 -18.29 20.34
C LEU A 353 0.99 -16.85 19.88
N LYS A 354 1.87 -15.92 20.25
CA LYS A 354 1.80 -14.52 19.80
C LYS A 354 1.98 -14.42 18.29
N THR A 355 2.94 -15.17 17.74
CA THR A 355 3.17 -15.27 16.30
C THR A 355 1.95 -15.86 15.60
N ALA A 356 1.38 -16.97 16.09
CA ALA A 356 0.18 -17.58 15.51
C ALA A 356 -1.04 -16.65 15.53
N CYS A 357 -1.28 -15.97 16.66
CA CYS A 357 -2.34 -14.97 16.76
C CYS A 357 -2.10 -13.79 15.81
N CYS A 358 -0.87 -13.28 15.71
CA CYS A 358 -0.55 -12.20 14.77
C CYS A 358 -0.77 -12.65 13.32
N CYS A 359 -0.31 -13.83 12.93
CA CYS A 359 -0.55 -14.39 11.60
C CYS A 359 -2.05 -14.55 11.33
N GLY A 360 -2.82 -15.04 12.29
CA GLY A 360 -4.27 -15.19 12.16
C GLY A 360 -4.99 -13.85 11.99
N ILE A 361 -4.64 -12.85 12.81
CA ILE A 361 -5.21 -11.49 12.70
C ILE A 361 -4.87 -10.86 11.35
N TRP A 362 -3.61 -10.96 10.91
CA TRP A 362 -3.20 -10.43 9.61
C TRP A 362 -3.83 -11.18 8.43
N LEU A 363 -4.03 -12.50 8.56
CA LEU A 363 -4.74 -13.29 7.55
C LEU A 363 -6.20 -12.83 7.44
N ILE A 364 -6.91 -12.73 8.56
CA ILE A 364 -8.30 -12.28 8.58
C ILE A 364 -8.40 -10.86 8.01
N THR A 365 -7.55 -9.95 8.48
CA THR A 365 -7.51 -8.56 8.01
C THR A 365 -7.20 -8.50 6.52
N GLY A 366 -6.24 -9.29 6.03
CA GLY A 366 -5.90 -9.32 4.61
C GLY A 366 -7.04 -9.84 3.74
N VAL A 367 -7.70 -10.93 4.16
CA VAL A 367 -8.83 -11.51 3.44
C VAL A 367 -10.02 -10.55 3.43
N THR A 368 -10.38 -9.95 4.55
CA THR A 368 -11.51 -9.01 4.61
C THR A 368 -11.18 -7.75 3.82
N PHE A 369 -10.03 -7.13 4.07
CA PHE A 369 -9.66 -5.86 3.46
C PHE A 369 -9.44 -5.97 1.95
N PHE A 370 -8.52 -6.84 1.52
CA PHE A 370 -8.20 -6.96 0.09
C PHE A 370 -9.29 -7.71 -0.68
N GLY A 371 -9.97 -8.68 -0.04
CA GLY A 371 -11.08 -9.39 -0.64
C GLY A 371 -12.27 -8.46 -0.91
N LEU A 372 -12.65 -7.62 0.07
CA LEU A 372 -13.70 -6.61 -0.13
C LEU A 372 -13.31 -5.63 -1.23
N ASN A 373 -12.09 -5.07 -1.19
CA ASN A 373 -11.64 -4.11 -2.19
C ASN A 373 -11.67 -4.68 -3.62
N GLN A 374 -11.20 -5.91 -3.82
CA GLN A 374 -11.28 -6.54 -5.14
C GLN A 374 -12.71 -6.84 -5.58
N TYR A 375 -13.57 -7.29 -4.66
CA TYR A 375 -14.97 -7.60 -4.99
C TYR A 375 -15.78 -6.34 -5.32
N ILE A 376 -15.48 -5.22 -4.66
CA ILE A 376 -16.17 -3.94 -4.87
C ILE A 376 -16.00 -3.41 -6.30
N SER A 377 -14.83 -3.63 -6.93
CA SER A 377 -14.64 -3.30 -8.35
C SER A 377 -15.60 -4.06 -9.29
N GLN A 378 -16.20 -5.15 -8.80
CA GLN A 378 -17.09 -6.02 -9.57
C GLN A 378 -18.58 -5.80 -9.28
N THR A 379 -18.94 -5.08 -8.21
CA THR A 379 -20.34 -4.98 -7.74
C THR A 379 -21.18 -3.92 -8.47
N SER A 380 -20.57 -2.87 -9.00
CA SER A 380 -21.30 -1.85 -9.78
C SER A 380 -20.53 -1.45 -11.05
N PRO A 381 -21.21 -1.06 -12.13
CA PRO A 381 -20.57 -0.64 -13.39
C PRO A 381 -19.75 0.66 -13.25
N ASP A 382 -20.16 1.55 -12.33
CA ASP A 382 -19.43 2.78 -12.03
C ASP A 382 -18.45 2.57 -10.85
N PRO A 383 -17.12 2.59 -11.08
CA PRO A 383 -16.14 2.45 -10.01
C PRO A 383 -16.14 3.63 -9.03
N PHE A 384 -16.62 4.81 -9.40
CA PHE A 384 -16.68 5.97 -8.51
C PHE A 384 -17.76 5.82 -7.43
N GLU A 385 -18.91 5.24 -7.76
CA GLU A 385 -19.97 4.94 -6.78
C GLU A 385 -19.54 3.86 -5.79
N ASN A 386 -18.79 2.86 -6.27
CA ASN A 386 -18.28 1.75 -5.48
C ASN A 386 -17.34 2.25 -4.36
N GLU A 387 -16.43 3.16 -4.69
CA GLU A 387 -15.45 3.67 -3.73
C GLU A 387 -16.05 4.70 -2.76
N GLY A 388 -17.06 5.46 -3.18
CA GLY A 388 -17.86 6.30 -2.30
C GLY A 388 -18.57 5.49 -1.21
N ARG A 389 -19.16 4.34 -1.56
CA ARG A 389 -19.76 3.42 -0.57
C ARG A 389 -18.69 2.75 0.30
N HIS A 390 -17.57 2.34 -0.26
CA HIS A 390 -16.47 1.72 0.49
C HIS A 390 -15.90 2.65 1.56
N SER A 391 -15.64 3.90 1.19
CA SER A 391 -15.13 4.93 2.12
C SER A 391 -16.07 5.16 3.31
N VAL A 392 -17.38 5.05 3.12
CA VAL A 392 -18.36 5.17 4.20
C VAL A 392 -18.35 3.92 5.09
N ILE A 393 -18.25 2.72 4.50
CA ILE A 393 -18.21 1.45 5.23
C ILE A 393 -16.92 1.32 6.05
N GLU A 394 -15.76 1.68 5.51
CA GLU A 394 -14.49 1.65 6.26
C GLU A 394 -14.52 2.62 7.43
N ASN A 395 -14.98 3.87 7.22
CA ASN A 395 -15.12 4.84 8.32
C ASN A 395 -16.07 4.34 9.42
N GLY A 396 -17.13 3.62 9.07
CA GLY A 396 -18.04 2.98 10.02
C GLY A 396 -17.37 1.87 10.83
N LEU A 397 -16.67 0.95 10.16
CA LEU A 397 -15.94 -0.16 10.79
C LEU A 397 -14.82 0.33 11.72
N TYR A 398 -14.09 1.37 11.34
CA TYR A 398 -13.07 1.95 12.21
C TYR A 398 -13.68 2.71 13.40
N SER A 399 -14.88 3.28 13.28
CA SER A 399 -15.57 3.93 14.41
C SER A 399 -16.15 2.95 15.43
N GLU A 400 -16.35 1.68 15.07
CA GLU A 400 -16.81 0.63 16.00
C GLU A 400 -15.66 -0.14 16.65
N VAL A 401 -14.44 -0.04 16.10
CA VAL A 401 -13.24 -0.73 16.62
C VAL A 401 -12.38 0.18 17.52
N PHE A 402 -12.60 1.49 17.51
CA PHE A 402 -11.96 2.49 18.38
C PHE A 402 -13.01 3.18 19.26
#